data_AF-A0A954PXU3-F1
#
_entry.id   AF-A0A954PXU3-F1
#
_cell.length_a   1.000
_cell.length_b   1.000
_cell.length_c   1.000
_cell.angle_alpha   90.00
_cell.angle_beta   90.00
_cell.angle_gamma   90.00
#
_symmetry.space_group_name_H-M   'P 1'
#
loop_
_entity.id
_entity.type
_entity.pdbx_description
1 polymer ?
#
loop_
_entity_poly.entity_id
_entity_poly.type
_entity_poly.pdbx_seq_one_letter_code
_entity_poly.pdbx_strand_id
1 'polypeptide(L)'
;MSYPTRLDRAIQIVEVCEEKEIAVRKWERTTAALNGLELTGASDDVRNKIESYGLSCNAILKDYDATVGTGDGSEFLLEEDDAAELVELALQLAISIRFAETNRILDRLRHHLGVLPEAEIVEARRHQKWFTPLLIAECQTEINRLGASDGNDDDVATEQNSIPFFSLFLFSEWSCVESVEVVLQALKLPGDRPFQLFSDGIHEHVSRYLAQFLYGEIDRIDELVRDPKCNLYVRWAAVGSYKYLVRDGVLATTEAIRRLDRLFEETKVVGEAGRPGLEHPYELSAGIIETIVSIDGGMNSQLSQTDFDFVDEFIIRRDEFGETTDPESQAALAEGLRQLPPTKLDDCIEFLRHWNAFTPSRTPPKRLRSTISSKDIKPAAKHSPSPAVPPPKSTTARRAEKTPRNAKCPCGSGRKYKLCCRRNKPDANADFS
;
A
#
# COMPACT_ATOMS: atom_id res chain seq x y z
N MET A 1 31.90 2.20 -2.30
CA MET A 1 31.40 3.13 -1.27
C MET A 1 30.45 4.09 -1.95
N SER A 2 29.19 4.16 -1.53
CA SER A 2 28.25 5.17 -2.06
C SER A 2 28.69 6.55 -1.55
N TYR A 3 28.59 7.58 -2.39
CA TYR A 3 28.80 8.95 -1.94
C TYR A 3 27.69 9.34 -0.95
N PRO A 4 28.02 10.11 0.12
CA PRO A 4 27.03 10.56 1.09
C PRO A 4 26.01 11.46 0.40
N THR A 5 24.74 11.18 0.63
CA THR A 5 23.61 11.94 0.11
C THR A 5 23.45 13.27 0.84
N ARG A 6 22.46 14.05 0.41
CA ARG A 6 22.10 15.30 1.09
C ARG A 6 21.57 15.06 2.49
N LEU A 7 20.77 14.00 2.64
CA LEU A 7 20.20 13.62 3.92
C LEU A 7 21.28 13.08 4.85
N ASP A 8 22.24 12.28 4.34
CA ASP A 8 23.43 11.86 5.10
C ASP A 8 24.17 13.06 5.70
N ARG A 9 24.48 14.06 4.86
CA ARG A 9 25.21 15.26 5.29
C ARG A 9 24.42 16.08 6.30
N ALA A 10 23.12 16.27 6.05
CA ALA A 10 22.26 17.03 6.95
C ALA A 10 22.10 16.36 8.32
N ILE A 11 21.92 15.03 8.37
CA ILE A 11 21.85 14.28 9.63
C ILE A 11 23.18 14.36 10.37
N GLN A 12 24.30 14.13 9.67
CA GLN A 12 25.62 14.21 10.27
C GLN A 12 25.87 15.58 10.89
N ILE A 13 25.43 16.67 10.24
CA ILE A 13 25.58 18.03 10.78
C ILE A 13 24.75 18.21 12.03
N VAL A 14 23.49 17.78 12.03
CA VAL A 14 22.64 17.89 13.22
C VAL A 14 23.25 17.14 14.40
N GLU A 15 23.69 15.90 14.19
CA GLU A 15 24.33 15.08 15.23
C GLU A 15 25.61 15.75 15.77
N VAL A 16 26.44 16.27 14.87
CA VAL A 16 27.65 17.02 15.20
C VAL A 16 27.26 18.25 16.04
N CYS A 17 26.39 19.14 15.57
CA CYS A 17 25.97 20.33 16.33
C CYS A 17 25.43 20.03 17.73
N GLU A 18 24.72 18.91 17.90
CA GLU A 18 24.13 18.51 19.18
C GLU A 18 25.18 18.09 20.23
N GLU A 19 26.38 17.68 19.80
CA GLU A 19 27.46 17.23 20.69
C GLU A 19 28.19 18.37 21.44
N LYS A 20 27.87 19.65 21.18
CA LYS A 20 28.40 20.88 21.84
C LYS A 20 29.93 21.09 21.89
N GLU A 21 30.76 20.10 21.60
CA GLU A 21 32.23 20.20 21.59
C GLU A 21 32.81 19.85 20.22
N ILE A 22 32.89 20.83 19.31
CA ILE A 22 33.48 20.60 17.98
C ILE A 22 34.48 21.67 17.60
N ALA A 23 35.69 21.21 17.28
CA ALA A 23 36.75 22.02 16.70
C ALA A 23 36.35 22.60 15.33
N VAL A 24 36.64 23.88 15.13
CA VAL A 24 36.40 24.70 13.92
C VAL A 24 36.81 24.01 12.61
N ARG A 25 37.87 23.18 12.60
CA ARG A 25 38.30 22.43 11.40
C ARG A 25 37.34 21.33 10.94
N LYS A 26 36.51 20.79 11.84
CA LYS A 26 35.44 19.83 11.48
C LYS A 26 34.31 20.58 10.75
N TRP A 27 34.15 21.88 11.00
CA TRP A 27 33.13 22.73 10.38
C TRP A 27 33.42 23.09 8.93
N GLU A 28 34.65 23.49 8.57
CA GLU A 28 35.03 23.85 7.19
C GLU A 28 34.73 22.75 6.15
N ARG A 29 35.05 21.49 6.49
CA ARG A 29 34.75 20.34 5.60
C ARG A 29 33.26 20.09 5.45
N THR A 30 32.49 20.51 6.44
CA THR A 30 31.09 20.17 6.61
C THR A 30 30.18 21.21 5.95
N THR A 31 30.49 22.51 6.11
CA THR A 31 29.81 23.62 5.41
C THR A 31 30.13 23.63 3.91
N ALA A 32 31.37 23.32 3.51
CA ALA A 32 31.74 23.16 2.10
C ALA A 32 30.93 22.03 1.41
N ALA A 33 30.48 21.03 2.18
CA ALA A 33 29.64 19.95 1.67
C ALA A 33 28.15 20.34 1.49
N LEU A 34 27.72 21.50 2.01
CA LEU A 34 26.35 22.01 1.88
C LEU A 34 26.19 23.07 0.78
N ASN A 35 27.26 23.76 0.38
CA ASN A 35 27.22 24.73 -0.71
C ASN A 35 26.94 24.07 -2.08
N GLY A 36 26.01 24.63 -2.85
CA GLY A 36 25.69 24.18 -4.22
C GLY A 36 24.66 23.06 -4.34
N LEU A 37 23.88 22.79 -3.28
CA LEU A 37 22.84 21.76 -3.30
C LEU A 37 21.52 22.27 -3.94
N GLU A 38 21.21 21.82 -5.16
CA GLU A 38 19.90 22.09 -5.79
C GLU A 38 18.78 21.24 -5.19
N LEU A 39 17.95 21.80 -4.31
CA LEU A 39 16.82 21.09 -3.68
C LEU A 39 15.63 20.92 -4.64
N THR A 40 15.64 19.81 -5.37
CA THR A 40 14.54 19.40 -6.25
C THR A 40 13.27 19.12 -5.45
N GLY A 41 12.18 19.83 -5.74
CA GLY A 41 10.86 19.62 -5.11
C GLY A 41 10.61 20.45 -3.85
N ALA A 42 11.60 21.16 -3.30
CA ALA A 42 11.38 22.10 -2.21
C ALA A 42 10.64 23.36 -2.71
N SER A 43 9.82 23.98 -1.85
CA SER A 43 9.19 25.28 -2.15
C SER A 43 10.24 26.38 -2.29
N ASP A 44 9.88 27.47 -2.98
CA ASP A 44 10.76 28.62 -3.16
C ASP A 44 11.15 29.22 -1.79
N ASP A 45 10.24 29.27 -0.83
CA ASP A 45 10.53 29.74 0.54
C ASP A 45 11.59 28.90 1.25
N VAL A 46 11.52 27.58 1.13
CA VAL A 46 12.51 26.67 1.73
C VAL A 46 13.86 26.84 1.02
N ARG A 47 13.88 26.95 -0.31
CA ARG A 47 15.11 27.21 -1.08
C ARG A 47 15.74 28.54 -0.69
N ASN A 48 14.95 29.60 -0.59
CA ASN A 48 15.41 30.94 -0.20
C ASN A 48 15.98 30.97 1.22
N LYS A 49 15.36 30.26 2.17
CA LYS A 49 15.89 30.13 3.54
C LYS A 49 17.23 29.42 3.57
N ILE A 50 17.34 28.31 2.85
CA ILE A 50 18.56 27.50 2.78
C ILE A 50 19.69 28.29 2.10
N GLU A 51 19.39 29.01 1.03
CA GLU A 51 20.34 29.91 0.38
C GLU A 51 20.77 31.04 1.33
N SER A 52 19.83 31.65 2.05
CA SER A 52 20.13 32.70 3.04
C SER A 52 21.06 32.19 4.15
N TYR A 53 20.79 31.02 4.73
CA TYR A 53 21.66 30.45 5.77
C TYR A 53 23.03 30.09 5.21
N GLY A 54 23.10 29.52 4.01
CA GLY A 54 24.37 29.23 3.33
C GLY A 54 25.21 30.49 3.09
N LEU A 55 24.59 31.58 2.64
CA LEU A 55 25.25 32.87 2.46
C LEU A 55 25.78 33.44 3.79
N SER A 56 25.01 33.36 4.88
CA SER A 56 25.46 33.81 6.21
C SER A 56 26.64 32.99 6.73
N CYS A 57 26.59 31.65 6.62
CA CYS A 57 27.72 30.79 6.99
C CYS A 57 28.99 31.13 6.17
N ASN A 58 28.84 31.35 4.87
CA ASN A 58 29.95 31.72 3.99
C ASN A 58 30.54 33.09 4.33
N ALA A 59 29.72 34.04 4.80
CA ALA A 59 30.20 35.35 5.23
C ALA A 59 31.11 35.23 6.46
N ILE A 60 30.68 34.49 7.50
CA ILE A 60 31.47 34.26 8.72
C ILE A 60 32.79 33.55 8.40
N LEU A 61 32.75 32.50 7.56
CA LEU A 61 33.95 31.77 7.15
C LEU A 61 34.92 32.63 6.34
N LYS A 62 34.42 33.52 5.48
CA LYS A 62 35.26 34.43 4.70
C LYS A 62 35.95 35.47 5.58
N ASP A 63 35.26 35.98 6.60
CA ASP A 63 35.85 36.92 7.56
C ASP A 63 36.92 36.22 8.43
N TYR A 64 36.73 34.94 8.76
CA TYR A 64 37.76 34.09 9.37
C TYR A 64 38.98 33.89 8.44
N ASP A 65 38.79 33.49 7.18
CA ASP A 65 39.89 33.32 6.23
C ASP A 65 40.70 34.61 6.04
N ALA A 66 40.03 35.77 6.03
CA ALA A 66 40.65 37.08 5.91
C ALA A 66 41.50 37.46 7.13
N THR A 67 41.12 37.01 8.34
CA THR A 67 41.86 37.28 9.59
C THR A 67 43.03 36.32 9.80
N VAL A 68 42.94 35.08 9.31
CA VAL A 68 43.99 34.04 9.46
C VAL A 68 45.12 34.18 8.44
N GLY A 69 44.90 34.88 7.33
CA GLY A 69 45.76 34.93 6.13
C GLY A 69 47.21 35.43 6.24
N THR A 70 47.81 35.62 7.43
CA THR A 70 49.25 36.02 7.54
C THR A 70 50.04 35.42 8.72
N GLY A 71 49.47 34.56 9.57
CA GLY A 71 50.10 34.11 10.81
C GLY A 71 50.69 32.69 10.77
N ASP A 72 51.91 32.55 11.30
CA ASP A 72 52.65 31.31 11.62
C ASP A 72 51.77 30.24 12.30
N GLY A 73 51.19 29.31 11.54
CA GLY A 73 50.89 27.91 11.91
C GLY A 73 50.04 27.62 13.16
N SER A 74 49.68 28.60 13.96
CA SER A 74 48.95 28.47 15.21
C SER A 74 47.48 28.25 14.92
N GLU A 75 46.86 27.28 15.61
CA GLU A 75 45.41 27.09 15.60
C GLU A 75 44.71 28.36 16.07
N PHE A 76 44.26 29.19 15.13
CA PHE A 76 43.37 30.30 15.42
C PHE A 76 41.98 29.73 15.67
N LEU A 77 41.47 29.96 16.88
CA LEU A 77 40.09 29.67 17.24
C LEU A 77 39.23 30.83 16.72
N LEU A 78 38.04 30.54 16.18
CA LEU A 78 37.00 31.55 15.98
C LEU A 78 36.73 32.23 17.33
N GLU A 79 36.40 33.53 17.31
CA GLU A 79 35.85 34.19 18.49
C GLU A 79 34.61 33.42 18.98
N GLU A 80 34.42 33.34 20.29
CA GLU A 80 33.40 32.47 20.90
C GLU A 80 31.98 32.79 20.37
N ASP A 81 31.70 34.06 20.13
CA ASP A 81 30.43 34.54 19.58
C ASP A 81 30.23 34.13 18.11
N ASP A 82 31.25 34.29 17.25
CA ASP A 82 31.19 33.90 15.83
C ASP A 82 31.09 32.37 15.68
N ALA A 83 31.78 31.62 16.56
CA ALA A 83 31.68 30.18 16.60
C ALA A 83 30.27 29.73 16.99
N ALA A 84 29.66 30.38 17.97
CA ALA A 84 28.29 30.09 18.40
C ALA A 84 27.27 30.43 17.29
N GLU A 85 27.40 31.58 16.63
CA GLU A 85 26.53 31.99 15.53
C GLU A 85 26.65 31.03 14.33
N LEU A 86 27.88 30.63 13.96
CA LEU A 86 28.11 29.68 12.87
C LEU A 86 27.48 28.31 13.16
N VAL A 87 27.62 27.81 14.40
CA VAL A 87 27.00 26.54 14.84
C VAL A 87 25.48 26.63 14.73
N GLU A 88 24.88 27.73 15.19
CA GLU A 88 23.43 27.94 15.11
C GLU A 88 22.95 27.98 13.66
N LEU A 89 23.57 28.79 12.80
CA LEU A 89 23.20 28.92 11.40
C LEU A 89 23.32 27.60 10.64
N ALA A 90 24.40 26.86 10.88
CA ALA A 90 24.62 25.60 10.20
C ALA A 90 23.68 24.49 10.71
N LEU A 91 23.30 24.51 12.00
CA LEU A 91 22.23 23.66 12.53
C LEU A 91 20.89 23.98 11.85
N GLN A 92 20.51 25.27 11.74
CA GLN A 92 19.27 25.68 11.06
C GLN A 92 19.24 25.25 9.59
N LEU A 93 20.37 25.41 8.90
CA LEU A 93 20.55 24.97 7.52
C LEU A 93 20.37 23.44 7.39
N ALA A 94 21.05 22.67 8.24
CA ALA A 94 20.97 21.21 8.22
C ALA A 94 19.56 20.69 8.56
N ILE A 95 18.89 21.28 9.55
CA ILE A 95 17.49 20.97 9.87
C ILE A 95 16.59 21.24 8.67
N SER A 96 16.77 22.38 8.00
CA SER A 96 15.98 22.76 6.81
C SER A 96 16.18 21.79 5.65
N ILE A 97 17.43 21.38 5.38
CA ILE A 97 17.75 20.39 4.34
C ILE A 97 17.17 19.02 4.70
N ARG A 98 17.37 18.56 5.94
CA ARG A 98 16.81 17.28 6.43
C ARG A 98 15.30 17.24 6.26
N PHE A 99 14.61 18.32 6.65
CA PHE A 99 13.16 18.45 6.50
C PHE A 99 12.74 18.41 5.02
N ALA A 100 13.40 19.20 4.16
CA ALA A 100 13.10 19.24 2.73
C ALA A 100 13.27 17.88 2.04
N GLU A 101 14.39 17.19 2.28
CA GLU A 101 14.66 15.87 1.69
C GLU A 101 13.74 14.79 2.27
N THR A 102 13.42 14.84 3.56
CA THR A 102 12.44 13.94 4.19
C THR A 102 11.07 14.06 3.49
N ASN A 103 10.57 15.29 3.32
CA ASN A 103 9.29 15.51 2.65
C ASN A 103 9.33 15.10 1.18
N ARG A 104 10.43 15.38 0.48
CA ARG A 104 10.61 14.93 -0.92
C ARG A 104 10.48 13.40 -1.03
N ILE A 105 11.09 12.66 -0.11
CA ILE A 105 11.03 11.20 -0.07
C ILE A 105 9.60 10.73 0.24
N LEU A 106 8.97 11.28 1.29
CA LEU A 106 7.59 10.92 1.65
C LEU A 106 6.60 11.25 0.53
N ASP A 107 6.71 12.40 -0.11
CA ASP A 107 5.84 12.80 -1.23
C ASP A 107 5.96 11.85 -2.43
N ARG A 108 7.17 11.38 -2.73
CA ARG A 108 7.39 10.40 -3.81
C ARG A 108 6.85 9.02 -3.46
N LEU A 109 6.92 8.60 -2.20
CA LEU A 109 6.24 7.38 -1.73
C LEU A 109 4.72 7.54 -1.76
N ARG A 110 4.20 8.72 -1.40
CA ARG A 110 2.77 9.05 -1.42
C ARG A 110 2.21 9.03 -2.84
N HIS A 111 2.96 9.60 -3.79
CA HIS A 111 2.57 9.83 -5.17
C HIS A 111 3.56 9.18 -6.15
N HIS A 112 3.53 7.86 -6.22
CA HIS A 112 4.49 7.09 -7.03
C HIS A 112 4.21 7.13 -8.55
N LEU A 113 3.02 7.58 -8.98
CA LEU A 113 2.63 7.77 -10.40
C LEU A 113 2.81 6.53 -11.28
N GLY A 114 2.63 5.32 -10.71
CA GLY A 114 2.82 4.06 -11.43
C GLY A 114 4.30 3.69 -11.70
N VAL A 115 5.25 4.37 -11.05
CA VAL A 115 6.68 4.04 -11.11
C VAL A 115 7.14 3.69 -9.70
N LEU A 116 7.90 2.59 -9.55
CA LEU A 116 8.47 2.22 -8.25
C LEU A 116 9.47 3.31 -7.82
N PRO A 117 9.30 3.97 -6.65
CA PRO A 117 10.20 5.02 -6.18
C PRO A 117 11.47 4.40 -5.56
N GLU A 118 12.25 3.67 -6.38
CA GLU A 118 13.42 2.90 -5.92
C GLU A 118 14.45 3.78 -5.22
N ALA A 119 14.74 4.98 -5.74
CA ALA A 119 15.70 5.89 -5.15
C ALA A 119 15.27 6.34 -3.74
N GLU A 120 13.98 6.61 -3.55
CA GLU A 120 13.43 7.01 -2.26
C GLU A 120 13.35 5.86 -1.28
N ILE A 121 13.04 4.64 -1.73
CA ILE A 121 13.10 3.43 -0.89
C ILE A 121 14.54 3.17 -0.43
N VAL A 122 15.53 3.26 -1.32
CA VAL A 122 16.95 3.11 -0.97
C VAL A 122 17.37 4.15 0.07
N GLU A 123 16.93 5.39 -0.10
CA GLU A 123 17.28 6.46 0.83
C GLU A 123 16.59 6.30 2.19
N ALA A 124 15.31 5.93 2.20
CA ALA A 124 14.60 5.61 3.44
C ALA A 124 15.24 4.42 4.17
N ARG A 125 15.68 3.39 3.43
CA ARG A 125 16.41 2.22 3.95
C ARG A 125 17.72 2.61 4.63
N ARG A 126 18.50 3.54 4.06
CA ARG A 126 19.73 4.06 4.69
C ARG A 126 19.47 4.76 6.02
N HIS A 127 18.31 5.40 6.13
CA HIS A 127 17.90 6.16 7.30
C HIS A 127 16.71 5.52 8.02
N GLN A 128 16.68 4.18 8.11
CA GLN A 128 15.56 3.41 8.69
C GLN A 128 15.09 3.96 10.03
N LYS A 129 16.01 4.25 10.97
CA LYS A 129 15.66 4.77 12.30
C LYS A 129 14.90 6.11 12.25
N TRP A 130 15.23 6.95 11.26
CA TRP A 130 14.57 8.24 11.04
C TRP A 130 13.21 8.06 10.38
N PHE A 131 13.10 7.22 9.35
CA PHE A 131 11.85 7.06 8.60
C PHE A 131 10.82 6.17 9.27
N THR A 132 11.23 5.20 10.10
CA THR A 132 10.30 4.29 10.79
C THR A 132 9.16 5.02 11.52
N PRO A 133 9.43 5.97 12.45
CA PRO A 133 8.35 6.68 13.15
C PRO A 133 7.52 7.56 12.21
N LEU A 134 8.09 8.08 11.13
CA LEU A 134 7.37 8.89 10.14
C LEU A 134 6.39 8.05 9.32
N LEU A 135 6.82 6.86 8.87
CA LEU A 135 5.97 5.91 8.15
C LEU A 135 4.82 5.41 9.03
N ILE A 136 5.08 5.13 10.32
CA ILE A 136 4.03 4.78 11.29
C ILE A 136 3.01 5.93 11.44
N ALA A 137 3.48 7.18 11.56
CA ALA A 137 2.62 8.35 11.68
C ALA A 137 1.75 8.59 10.44
N GLU A 138 2.29 8.37 9.24
CA GLU A 138 1.55 8.44 7.97
C GLU A 138 0.48 7.34 7.91
N CYS A 139 0.82 6.10 8.28
CA CYS A 139 -0.17 5.02 8.40
C CYS A 139 -1.29 5.39 9.38
N GLN A 140 -0.95 5.91 10.57
CA GLN A 140 -1.95 6.32 11.56
C GLN A 140 -2.85 7.44 11.05
N THR A 141 -2.30 8.41 10.31
CA THR A 141 -3.05 9.51 9.70
C THR A 141 -4.09 8.98 8.73
N GLU A 142 -3.72 8.03 7.85
CA GLU A 142 -4.64 7.42 6.90
C GLU A 142 -5.69 6.53 7.58
N ILE A 143 -5.30 5.77 8.61
CA ILE A 143 -6.24 4.99 9.43
C ILE A 143 -7.30 5.91 10.04
N ASN A 144 -6.89 7.03 10.65
CA ASN A 144 -7.81 7.99 11.27
C ASN A 144 -8.73 8.63 10.21
N ARG A 145 -8.20 8.98 9.04
CA ARG A 145 -8.98 9.53 7.92
C ARG A 145 -10.05 8.55 7.45
N LEU A 146 -9.70 7.28 7.26
CA LEU A 146 -10.63 6.24 6.82
C LEU A 146 -11.62 5.85 7.91
N GLY A 147 -11.19 5.84 9.18
CA GLY A 147 -12.02 5.54 10.33
C GLY A 147 -13.10 6.58 10.59
N ALA A 148 -12.81 7.86 10.34
CA ALA A 148 -13.76 8.96 10.49
C ALA A 148 -14.79 9.08 9.35
N SER A 149 -14.63 8.32 8.26
CA SER A 149 -15.57 8.36 7.14
C SER A 149 -16.84 7.55 7.46
N ASP A 150 -18.01 8.16 7.33
CA ASP A 150 -19.33 7.57 7.64
C ASP A 150 -19.78 6.45 6.67
N GLY A 151 -18.85 5.82 5.93
CA GLY A 151 -19.16 4.66 5.08
C GLY A 151 -19.85 5.01 3.75
N ASN A 152 -19.85 6.28 3.33
CA ASN A 152 -20.27 6.65 1.97
C ASN A 152 -19.11 6.37 1.01
N ASP A 153 -18.98 5.11 0.57
CA ASP A 153 -17.99 4.63 -0.42
C ASP A 153 -18.15 5.25 -1.83
N ASP A 154 -19.10 6.18 -2.03
CA ASP A 154 -19.30 6.90 -3.29
C ASP A 154 -18.41 8.18 -3.40
N ASP A 155 -17.58 8.50 -2.39
CA ASP A 155 -16.69 9.67 -2.44
C ASP A 155 -15.41 9.39 -3.24
N VAL A 156 -15.45 9.87 -4.48
CA VAL A 156 -14.38 10.33 -5.38
C VAL A 156 -12.97 9.92 -4.95
N ALA A 157 -12.31 9.17 -5.84
CA ALA A 157 -10.86 8.91 -5.87
C ALA A 157 -10.05 10.13 -5.41
N THR A 158 -9.84 10.23 -4.10
CA THR A 158 -8.84 11.10 -3.51
C THR A 158 -7.51 10.49 -3.90
N GLU A 159 -6.54 11.35 -4.18
CA GLU A 159 -5.21 10.93 -4.58
C GLU A 159 -4.67 9.96 -3.51
N GLN A 160 -4.59 8.68 -3.88
CA GLN A 160 -4.44 7.60 -2.91
C GLN A 160 -3.04 7.66 -2.31
N ASN A 161 -2.97 8.00 -1.02
CA ASN A 161 -1.72 8.01 -0.27
C ASN A 161 -1.15 6.58 -0.25
N SER A 162 -0.06 6.36 -0.99
CA SER A 162 0.53 5.04 -1.14
C SER A 162 1.59 4.71 -0.07
N ILE A 163 1.80 5.61 0.91
CA ILE A 163 2.74 5.36 2.01
C ILE A 163 2.36 4.09 2.78
N PRO A 164 1.11 3.86 3.22
CA PRO A 164 0.75 2.63 3.94
C PRO A 164 1.09 1.35 3.16
N PHE A 165 0.88 1.36 1.83
CA PHE A 165 1.27 0.27 0.94
C PHE A 165 2.77 -0.01 1.02
N PHE A 166 3.64 0.99 0.80
CA PHE A 166 5.09 0.78 0.86
C PHE A 166 5.55 0.42 2.28
N SER A 167 4.96 1.05 3.29
CA SER A 167 5.26 0.80 4.70
C SER A 167 5.11 -0.68 5.07
N LEU A 168 4.08 -1.37 4.59
CA LEU A 168 3.89 -2.80 4.87
C LEU A 168 5.13 -3.65 4.49
N PHE A 169 5.71 -3.39 3.32
CA PHE A 169 6.89 -4.11 2.83
C PHE A 169 8.16 -3.64 3.54
N LEU A 170 8.32 -2.32 3.73
CA LEU A 170 9.48 -1.76 4.42
C LEU A 170 9.56 -2.22 5.87
N PHE A 171 8.45 -2.23 6.60
CA PHE A 171 8.40 -2.73 7.97
C PHE A 171 8.83 -4.20 8.06
N SER A 172 8.43 -5.03 7.11
CA SER A 172 8.88 -6.43 7.03
C SER A 172 10.38 -6.53 6.76
N GLU A 173 10.88 -5.80 5.75
CA GLU A 173 12.31 -5.75 5.39
C GLU A 173 13.18 -5.31 6.56
N TRP A 174 12.73 -4.28 7.25
CA TRP A 174 13.42 -3.62 8.34
C TRP A 174 13.23 -4.32 9.69
N SER A 175 12.39 -5.35 9.73
CA SER A 175 12.01 -6.05 10.96
C SER A 175 11.49 -5.09 12.06
N CYS A 176 10.66 -4.13 11.65
CA CYS A 176 10.13 -3.06 12.49
C CYS A 176 9.01 -3.54 13.42
N VAL A 177 9.35 -4.04 14.62
CA VAL A 177 8.36 -4.56 15.59
C VAL A 177 7.37 -3.48 16.04
N GLU A 178 7.81 -2.22 16.09
CA GLU A 178 6.98 -1.06 16.46
C GLU A 178 5.79 -0.83 15.53
N SER A 179 5.80 -1.42 14.33
CA SER A 179 4.74 -1.28 13.34
C SER A 179 3.57 -2.25 13.52
N VAL A 180 3.68 -3.24 14.41
CA VAL A 180 2.65 -4.27 14.62
C VAL A 180 1.28 -3.67 14.91
N GLU A 181 1.20 -2.74 15.86
CA GLU A 181 -0.08 -2.16 16.26
C GLU A 181 -0.72 -1.32 15.15
N VAL A 182 0.07 -0.52 14.42
CA VAL A 182 -0.49 0.32 13.35
C VAL A 182 -0.98 -0.54 12.17
N VAL A 183 -0.27 -1.63 11.84
CA VAL A 183 -0.70 -2.56 10.80
C VAL A 183 -1.95 -3.31 11.22
N LEU A 184 -2.03 -3.80 12.46
CA LEU A 184 -3.24 -4.47 12.97
C LEU A 184 -4.45 -3.54 13.03
N GLN A 185 -4.27 -2.27 13.40
CA GLN A 185 -5.35 -1.27 13.32
C GLN A 185 -5.83 -1.06 11.88
N ALA A 186 -4.91 -0.95 10.92
CA ALA A 186 -5.24 -0.81 9.50
C ALA A 186 -6.01 -2.04 8.96
N LEU A 187 -5.59 -3.26 9.31
CA LEU A 187 -6.24 -4.50 8.90
C LEU A 187 -7.65 -4.66 9.49
N LYS A 188 -7.90 -4.09 10.67
CA LYS A 188 -9.21 -4.10 11.35
C LYS A 188 -10.18 -3.02 10.88
N LEU A 189 -9.80 -2.18 9.90
CA LEU A 189 -10.75 -1.23 9.31
C LEU A 189 -11.88 -1.99 8.57
N PRO A 190 -13.13 -1.51 8.65
CA PRO A 190 -14.28 -2.20 8.07
C PRO A 190 -14.32 -2.08 6.55
N GLY A 191 -15.03 -3.02 5.91
CA GLY A 191 -15.24 -3.02 4.45
C GLY A 191 -13.94 -3.14 3.68
N ASP A 192 -13.81 -2.42 2.56
CA ASP A 192 -12.62 -2.47 1.69
C ASP A 192 -11.52 -1.47 2.08
N ARG A 193 -11.64 -0.83 3.24
CA ARG A 193 -10.65 0.17 3.71
C ARG A 193 -9.23 -0.39 3.88
N PRO A 194 -9.01 -1.64 4.34
CA PRO A 194 -7.67 -2.22 4.32
C PRO A 194 -7.05 -2.25 2.91
N PHE A 195 -7.84 -2.47 1.85
CA PHE A 195 -7.39 -2.39 0.46
C PHE A 195 -7.09 -0.96 0.00
N GLN A 196 -7.75 0.04 0.58
CA GLN A 196 -7.42 1.44 0.31
C GLN A 196 -6.03 1.81 0.87
N LEU A 197 -5.57 1.13 1.93
CA LEU A 197 -4.25 1.32 2.51
C LEU A 197 -3.18 0.45 1.86
N PHE A 198 -3.42 -0.86 1.81
CA PHE A 198 -2.42 -1.85 1.45
C PHE A 198 -2.61 -2.47 0.07
N SER A 199 -3.69 -2.13 -0.64
CA SER A 199 -3.98 -2.65 -1.99
C SER A 199 -3.77 -4.16 -2.07
N ASP A 200 -3.15 -4.66 -3.14
CA ASP A 200 -2.85 -6.09 -3.33
C ASP A 200 -1.84 -6.63 -2.30
N GLY A 201 -1.18 -5.77 -1.51
CA GLY A 201 -0.37 -6.19 -0.37
C GLY A 201 -1.14 -7.03 0.66
N ILE A 202 -2.48 -6.90 0.72
CA ILE A 202 -3.35 -7.78 1.50
C ILE A 202 -3.17 -9.25 1.09
N HIS A 203 -3.18 -9.54 -0.21
CA HIS A 203 -3.06 -10.91 -0.71
C HIS A 203 -1.61 -11.38 -0.76
N GLU A 204 -0.70 -10.47 -1.06
CA GLU A 204 0.68 -10.82 -1.43
C GLU A 204 1.64 -10.89 -0.22
N HIS A 205 1.36 -10.17 0.87
CA HIS A 205 2.35 -10.03 1.95
C HIS A 205 1.80 -10.08 3.38
N VAL A 206 0.50 -9.84 3.62
CA VAL A 206 -0.04 -9.83 4.99
C VAL A 206 0.20 -11.15 5.72
N SER A 207 0.07 -12.32 5.08
CA SER A 207 0.34 -13.61 5.72
C SER A 207 1.78 -13.72 6.23
N ARG A 208 2.75 -13.24 5.44
CA ARG A 208 4.18 -13.22 5.80
C ARG A 208 4.43 -12.24 6.93
N TYR A 209 3.87 -11.04 6.83
CA TYR A 209 3.98 -10.02 7.87
C TYR A 209 3.44 -10.51 9.22
N LEU A 210 2.25 -11.11 9.25
CA LEU A 210 1.65 -11.63 10.47
C LEU A 210 2.47 -12.79 11.05
N ALA A 211 2.93 -13.73 10.21
CA ALA A 211 3.83 -14.80 10.66
C ALA A 211 5.16 -14.26 11.21
N GLN A 212 5.70 -13.19 10.61
CA GLN A 212 6.97 -12.58 11.01
C GLN A 212 6.90 -11.96 12.40
N PHE A 213 5.82 -11.25 12.70
CA PHE A 213 5.74 -10.42 13.90
C PHE A 213 4.87 -11.00 15.02
N LEU A 214 3.92 -11.88 14.69
CA LEU A 214 3.00 -12.49 15.66
C LEU A 214 3.30 -13.97 15.92
N TYR A 215 4.49 -14.45 15.60
CA TYR A 215 4.91 -15.84 15.88
C TYR A 215 4.79 -16.21 17.36
N GLY A 216 4.95 -15.26 18.28
CA GLY A 216 4.77 -15.44 19.73
C GLY A 216 3.37 -15.09 20.25
N GLU A 217 2.50 -14.56 19.40
CA GLU A 217 1.17 -14.03 19.75
C GLU A 217 0.11 -14.55 18.76
N ILE A 218 0.16 -15.85 18.44
CA ILE A 218 -0.68 -16.49 17.39
C ILE A 218 -2.19 -16.26 17.66
N ASP A 219 -2.60 -16.13 18.92
CA ASP A 219 -4.00 -15.85 19.27
C ASP A 219 -4.51 -14.51 18.69
N ARG A 220 -3.62 -13.55 18.41
CA ARG A 220 -3.98 -12.31 17.71
C ARG A 220 -4.28 -12.53 16.22
N ILE A 221 -3.67 -13.55 15.61
CA ILE A 221 -4.05 -14.01 14.27
C ILE A 221 -5.45 -14.63 14.34
N ASP A 222 -5.73 -15.47 15.34
CA ASP A 222 -7.06 -16.07 15.54
C ASP A 222 -8.15 -15.00 15.75
N GLU A 223 -7.84 -13.92 16.48
CA GLU A 223 -8.75 -12.77 16.63
C GLU A 223 -9.10 -12.12 15.29
N LEU A 224 -8.12 -11.91 14.40
CA LEU A 224 -8.40 -11.38 13.06
C LEU A 224 -9.31 -12.31 12.27
N VAL A 225 -9.03 -13.61 12.27
CA VAL A 225 -9.84 -14.61 11.54
C VAL A 225 -11.28 -14.65 12.06
N ARG A 226 -11.49 -14.51 13.36
CA ARG A 226 -12.82 -14.59 13.98
C ARG A 226 -13.66 -13.33 13.81
N ASP A 227 -13.05 -12.16 13.66
CA ASP A 227 -13.79 -10.89 13.61
C ASP A 227 -14.60 -10.77 12.31
N PRO A 228 -15.95 -10.85 12.34
CA PRO A 228 -16.78 -10.75 11.13
C PRO A 228 -16.80 -9.33 10.54
N LYS A 229 -16.30 -8.31 11.26
CA LYS A 229 -16.17 -6.95 10.75
C LYS A 229 -14.89 -6.74 9.95
N CYS A 230 -13.88 -7.58 10.16
CA CYS A 230 -12.67 -7.57 9.36
C CYS A 230 -12.99 -7.98 7.93
N ASN A 231 -12.29 -7.36 6.97
CA ASN A 231 -12.45 -7.71 5.56
C ASN A 231 -12.17 -9.20 5.33
N LEU A 232 -12.99 -9.85 4.52
CA LEU A 232 -12.90 -11.29 4.24
C LEU A 232 -11.50 -11.73 3.78
N TYR A 233 -10.85 -10.95 2.93
CA TYR A 233 -9.51 -11.27 2.41
C TYR A 233 -8.40 -10.99 3.42
N VAL A 234 -8.61 -10.07 4.36
CA VAL A 234 -7.72 -9.91 5.53
C VAL A 234 -7.80 -11.16 6.41
N ARG A 235 -9.01 -11.65 6.67
CA ARG A 235 -9.24 -12.88 7.44
C ARG A 235 -8.59 -14.09 6.76
N TRP A 236 -8.74 -14.20 5.44
CA TRP A 236 -8.04 -15.22 4.66
C TRP A 236 -6.51 -15.06 4.77
N ALA A 237 -5.96 -13.87 4.53
CA ALA A 237 -4.52 -13.65 4.65
C ALA A 237 -4.00 -14.01 6.06
N ALA A 238 -4.78 -13.74 7.11
CA ALA A 238 -4.46 -14.16 8.48
C ALA A 238 -4.38 -15.69 8.60
N VAL A 239 -5.35 -16.43 8.06
CA VAL A 239 -5.31 -17.91 7.95
C VAL A 239 -4.05 -18.38 7.21
N GLY A 240 -3.70 -17.75 6.08
CA GLY A 240 -2.52 -18.11 5.28
C GLY A 240 -1.19 -18.00 6.04
N SER A 241 -1.14 -17.22 7.13
CA SER A 241 0.05 -17.10 8.01
C SER A 241 0.45 -18.44 8.63
N TYR A 242 -0.50 -19.35 8.83
CA TYR A 242 -0.24 -20.67 9.42
C TYR A 242 0.73 -21.51 8.57
N LYS A 243 0.73 -21.35 7.24
CA LYS A 243 1.68 -22.04 6.34
C LYS A 243 3.13 -21.65 6.66
N TYR A 244 3.35 -20.36 6.91
CA TYR A 244 4.65 -19.81 7.26
C TYR A 244 5.06 -20.21 8.69
N LEU A 245 4.14 -20.18 9.66
CA LEU A 245 4.41 -20.60 11.04
C LEU A 245 4.81 -22.08 11.13
N VAL A 246 4.17 -22.95 10.34
CA VAL A 246 4.54 -24.38 10.25
C VAL A 246 5.90 -24.55 9.58
N ARG A 247 6.11 -23.91 8.41
CA ARG A 247 7.38 -23.99 7.69
C ARG A 247 8.56 -23.54 8.55
N ASP A 248 8.40 -22.45 9.30
CA ASP A 248 9.46 -21.89 10.15
C ASP A 248 9.65 -22.68 11.46
N GLY A 249 8.88 -23.74 11.70
CA GLY A 249 8.97 -24.55 12.90
C GLY A 249 8.47 -23.85 14.16
N VAL A 250 7.75 -22.73 14.02
CA VAL A 250 7.10 -22.02 15.14
C VAL A 250 5.93 -22.84 15.66
N LEU A 251 5.17 -23.46 14.76
CA LEU A 251 3.99 -24.26 15.10
C LEU A 251 4.15 -25.68 14.56
N ALA A 252 3.84 -26.68 15.38
CA ALA A 252 3.76 -28.06 14.90
C ALA A 252 2.57 -28.22 13.95
N THR A 253 2.73 -29.04 12.91
CA THR A 253 1.67 -29.35 11.92
C THR A 253 0.33 -29.68 12.59
N THR A 254 0.31 -30.63 13.53
CA THR A 254 -0.92 -31.07 14.21
C THR A 254 -1.59 -29.96 15.02
N GLU A 255 -0.80 -29.07 15.63
CA GLU A 255 -1.33 -27.92 16.37
C GLU A 255 -1.90 -26.86 15.42
N ALA A 256 -1.25 -26.62 14.27
CA ALA A 256 -1.76 -25.74 13.23
C ALA A 256 -3.12 -26.21 12.70
N ILE A 257 -3.21 -27.50 12.32
CA ILE A 257 -4.46 -28.09 11.83
C ILE A 257 -5.56 -28.03 12.89
N ARG A 258 -5.27 -28.39 14.14
CA ARG A 258 -6.25 -28.31 15.24
C ARG A 258 -6.79 -26.88 15.45
N ARG A 259 -5.94 -25.86 15.31
CA ARG A 259 -6.36 -24.45 15.39
C ARG A 259 -7.21 -24.05 14.19
N LEU A 260 -6.84 -24.47 12.98
CA LEU A 260 -7.59 -24.20 11.75
C LEU A 260 -8.97 -24.86 11.76
N ASP A 261 -9.08 -26.12 12.20
CA ASP A 261 -10.35 -26.82 12.39
C ASP A 261 -11.27 -26.03 13.34
N ARG A 262 -10.72 -25.59 14.48
CA ARG A 262 -11.46 -24.77 15.44
C ARG A 262 -11.93 -23.45 14.81
N LEU A 263 -11.07 -22.78 14.05
CA LEU A 263 -11.42 -21.52 13.37
C LEU A 263 -12.51 -21.73 12.31
N PHE A 264 -12.49 -22.85 11.59
CA PHE A 264 -13.57 -23.22 10.68
C PHE A 264 -14.91 -23.33 11.42
N GLU A 265 -14.93 -24.08 12.53
CA GLU A 265 -16.12 -24.27 13.36
C GLU A 265 -16.63 -22.96 13.99
N GLU A 266 -15.72 -22.08 14.42
CA GLU A 266 -16.07 -20.82 15.06
C GLU A 266 -16.55 -19.74 14.07
N THR A 267 -16.13 -19.82 12.81
CA THR A 267 -16.46 -18.83 11.78
C THR A 267 -17.56 -19.26 10.83
N LYS A 268 -17.90 -20.55 10.80
CA LYS A 268 -19.05 -21.03 10.01
C LYS A 268 -20.37 -20.50 10.57
N VAL A 269 -21.32 -20.30 9.68
CA VAL A 269 -22.66 -19.81 10.02
C VAL A 269 -23.63 -20.86 9.55
N VAL A 270 -24.25 -21.57 10.50
CA VAL A 270 -25.18 -22.66 10.22
C VAL A 270 -26.62 -22.12 10.23
N GLY A 271 -27.32 -22.30 9.12
CA GLY A 271 -28.73 -21.99 8.95
C GLY A 271 -29.65 -23.18 9.27
N GLU A 272 -30.87 -23.11 8.74
CA GLU A 272 -31.86 -24.18 8.93
C GLU A 272 -31.40 -25.52 8.31
N ALA A 273 -31.79 -26.62 8.94
CA ALA A 273 -31.46 -27.99 8.50
C ALA A 273 -29.96 -28.29 8.39
N GLY A 274 -29.09 -27.54 9.09
CA GLY A 274 -27.64 -27.77 9.10
C GLY A 274 -26.91 -27.28 7.86
N ARG A 275 -27.57 -26.48 6.99
CA ARG A 275 -26.97 -25.90 5.78
C ARG A 275 -26.28 -24.57 6.08
N PRO A 276 -25.45 -24.02 5.18
CA PRO A 276 -24.92 -22.67 5.34
C PRO A 276 -26.02 -21.62 5.49
N GLY A 277 -25.83 -20.71 6.44
CA GLY A 277 -26.69 -19.55 6.64
C GLY A 277 -26.47 -18.48 5.56
N LEU A 278 -27.38 -17.51 5.49
CA LEU A 278 -27.38 -16.45 4.47
C LEU A 278 -26.10 -15.60 4.48
N GLU A 279 -25.46 -15.44 5.64
CA GLU A 279 -24.25 -14.62 5.84
C GLU A 279 -22.98 -15.47 5.99
N HIS A 280 -23.01 -16.73 5.55
CA HIS A 280 -21.85 -17.61 5.66
C HIS A 280 -20.69 -17.16 4.75
N PRO A 281 -19.45 -17.01 5.28
CA PRO A 281 -18.30 -16.57 4.49
C PRO A 281 -17.62 -17.74 3.75
N TYR A 282 -18.21 -18.21 2.64
CA TYR A 282 -17.73 -19.37 1.89
C TYR A 282 -16.24 -19.28 1.49
N GLU A 283 -15.77 -18.10 1.12
CA GLU A 283 -14.37 -17.89 0.71
C GLU A 283 -13.39 -18.01 1.88
N LEU A 284 -13.80 -17.62 3.09
CA LEU A 284 -12.97 -17.84 4.29
C LEU A 284 -12.89 -19.32 4.64
N SER A 285 -14.02 -20.02 4.63
CA SER A 285 -14.08 -21.47 4.82
C SER A 285 -13.16 -22.18 3.83
N ALA A 286 -13.22 -21.77 2.55
CA ALA A 286 -12.33 -22.27 1.51
C ALA A 286 -10.85 -21.96 1.80
N GLY A 287 -10.52 -20.74 2.23
CA GLY A 287 -9.16 -20.37 2.61
C GLY A 287 -8.61 -21.16 3.80
N ILE A 288 -9.45 -21.49 4.78
CA ILE A 288 -9.09 -22.36 5.92
C ILE A 288 -8.75 -23.77 5.42
N ILE A 289 -9.62 -24.36 4.60
CA ILE A 289 -9.38 -25.72 4.07
C ILE A 289 -8.18 -25.74 3.12
N GLU A 290 -8.00 -24.73 2.27
CA GLU A 290 -6.82 -24.59 1.40
C GLU A 290 -5.53 -24.57 2.22
N THR A 291 -5.55 -23.87 3.35
CA THR A 291 -4.40 -23.81 4.25
C THR A 291 -4.16 -25.15 4.97
N ILE A 292 -5.22 -25.84 5.40
CA ILE A 292 -5.13 -27.21 5.95
C ILE A 292 -4.51 -28.16 4.93
N VAL A 293 -5.03 -28.19 3.70
CA VAL A 293 -4.55 -29.05 2.61
C VAL A 293 -3.10 -28.72 2.25
N SER A 294 -2.75 -27.44 2.18
CA SER A 294 -1.37 -27.02 1.93
C SER A 294 -0.39 -27.47 3.02
N ILE A 295 -0.86 -27.64 4.26
CA ILE A 295 -0.01 -28.00 5.40
C ILE A 295 0.25 -29.51 5.46
N ASP A 296 -0.79 -30.33 5.31
CA ASP A 296 -0.68 -31.79 5.45
C ASP A 296 -1.68 -32.59 4.62
N GLY A 297 -2.37 -31.94 3.68
CA GLY A 297 -3.39 -32.58 2.85
C GLY A 297 -4.72 -32.87 3.56
N GLY A 298 -4.90 -32.34 4.78
CA GLY A 298 -6.09 -32.61 5.61
C GLY A 298 -6.00 -33.90 6.41
N MET A 299 -4.84 -34.57 6.46
CA MET A 299 -4.68 -35.86 7.14
C MET A 299 -4.97 -35.80 8.65
N ASN A 300 -4.62 -34.69 9.31
CA ASN A 300 -4.85 -34.51 10.75
C ASN A 300 -6.10 -33.69 11.05
N SER A 301 -6.89 -33.31 10.04
CA SER A 301 -8.09 -32.49 10.22
C SER A 301 -9.27 -33.35 10.67
N GLN A 302 -10.13 -32.77 11.49
CA GLN A 302 -11.40 -33.36 11.93
C GLN A 302 -12.56 -33.01 11.00
N LEU A 303 -12.33 -32.18 9.99
CA LEU A 303 -13.35 -31.80 9.01
C LEU A 303 -13.75 -33.00 8.16
N SER A 304 -15.03 -33.01 7.82
CA SER A 304 -15.72 -34.09 7.13
C SER A 304 -16.16 -33.68 5.73
N GLN A 305 -16.58 -34.66 4.93
CA GLN A 305 -17.11 -34.41 3.60
C GLN A 305 -18.37 -33.52 3.59
N THR A 306 -19.12 -33.44 4.69
CA THR A 306 -20.28 -32.54 4.82
C THR A 306 -19.88 -31.10 5.09
N ASP A 307 -18.67 -30.84 5.59
CA ASP A 307 -18.19 -29.48 5.82
C ASP A 307 -17.90 -28.75 4.50
N PHE A 308 -17.73 -29.49 3.40
CA PHE A 308 -17.62 -28.91 2.05
C PHE A 308 -18.90 -28.24 1.55
N ASP A 309 -20.05 -28.47 2.20
CA ASP A 309 -21.26 -27.69 1.91
C ASP A 309 -21.10 -26.20 2.30
N PHE A 310 -20.11 -25.87 3.13
CA PHE A 310 -19.76 -24.52 3.60
C PHE A 310 -18.61 -23.89 2.82
N VAL A 311 -18.24 -24.43 1.66
CA VAL A 311 -17.01 -24.05 0.95
C VAL A 311 -17.35 -23.60 -0.47
N ASP A 312 -16.65 -22.59 -0.96
CA ASP A 312 -16.69 -22.26 -2.38
C ASP A 312 -15.80 -23.24 -3.17
N GLU A 313 -16.45 -24.18 -3.89
CA GLU A 313 -15.76 -25.18 -4.72
C GLU A 313 -14.99 -24.59 -5.91
N PHE A 314 -15.14 -23.29 -6.23
CA PHE A 314 -14.27 -22.62 -7.19
C PHE A 314 -12.86 -22.36 -6.64
N ILE A 315 -12.70 -22.31 -5.31
CA ILE A 315 -11.42 -22.07 -4.65
C ILE A 315 -10.72 -23.39 -4.34
N ILE A 316 -11.43 -24.33 -3.71
CA ILE A 316 -10.90 -25.63 -3.35
C ILE A 316 -11.94 -26.72 -3.59
N ARG A 317 -11.54 -27.74 -4.34
CA ARG A 317 -12.44 -28.84 -4.70
C ARG A 317 -12.39 -29.92 -3.63
N ARG A 318 -13.52 -30.62 -3.49
CA ARG A 318 -13.71 -31.67 -2.48
C ARG A 318 -12.74 -32.84 -2.61
N ASP A 319 -12.35 -33.18 -3.83
CA ASP A 319 -11.36 -34.22 -4.14
C ASP A 319 -9.94 -33.81 -3.72
N GLU A 320 -9.67 -32.54 -3.44
CA GLU A 320 -8.34 -32.10 -3.00
C GLU A 320 -8.11 -32.35 -1.49
N PHE A 321 -9.15 -32.74 -0.73
CA PHE A 321 -9.08 -32.92 0.71
C PHE A 321 -9.06 -34.39 1.13
N GLY A 322 -8.00 -34.79 1.84
CA GLY A 322 -7.83 -36.14 2.37
C GLY A 322 -7.41 -37.19 1.34
N GLU A 323 -7.20 -36.83 0.07
CA GLU A 323 -6.72 -37.78 -0.96
C GLU A 323 -5.21 -38.05 -0.91
N THR A 324 -4.41 -37.19 -0.26
CA THR A 324 -2.95 -37.32 -0.17
C THR A 324 -2.50 -38.31 0.90
N THR A 325 -2.92 -39.56 0.77
CA THR A 325 -2.44 -40.68 1.60
C THR A 325 -1.20 -41.36 1.02
N ASP A 326 -0.92 -41.14 -0.27
CA ASP A 326 0.27 -41.71 -0.89
C ASP A 326 1.54 -40.92 -0.51
N PRO A 327 2.69 -41.59 -0.35
CA PRO A 327 3.93 -40.94 0.07
C PRO A 327 4.46 -39.86 -0.90
N GLU A 328 4.13 -39.96 -2.20
CA GLU A 328 4.63 -39.02 -3.21
C GLU A 328 3.91 -37.67 -3.07
N SER A 329 2.58 -37.69 -2.93
CA SER A 329 1.79 -36.49 -2.67
C SER A 329 2.17 -35.83 -1.35
N GLN A 330 2.43 -36.60 -0.29
CA GLN A 330 2.91 -36.06 0.98
C GLN A 330 4.28 -35.40 0.86
N ALA A 331 5.19 -36.01 0.11
CA ALA A 331 6.50 -35.41 -0.17
C ALA A 331 6.36 -34.11 -0.96
N ALA A 332 5.43 -34.05 -1.93
CA ALA A 332 5.13 -32.86 -2.72
C ALA A 332 4.55 -31.73 -1.86
N LEU A 333 3.62 -32.02 -0.94
CA LEU A 333 3.09 -31.02 0.01
C LEU A 333 4.18 -30.47 0.94
N ALA A 334 4.97 -31.36 1.54
CA ALA A 334 6.08 -30.95 2.39
C ALA A 334 7.11 -30.12 1.62
N GLU A 335 7.33 -30.41 0.34
CA GLU A 335 8.19 -29.62 -0.53
C GLU A 335 7.56 -28.26 -0.88
N GLY A 336 6.26 -28.21 -1.15
CA GLY A 336 5.53 -26.96 -1.39
C GLY A 336 5.64 -25.98 -0.21
N LEU A 337 5.49 -26.48 1.03
CA LEU A 337 5.73 -25.69 2.23
C LEU A 337 7.18 -25.18 2.32
N ARG A 338 8.17 -26.04 2.04
CA ARG A 338 9.59 -25.65 2.06
C ARG A 338 9.94 -24.60 1.01
N GLN A 339 9.23 -24.59 -0.13
CA GLN A 339 9.42 -23.64 -1.21
C GLN A 339 8.74 -22.29 -1.00
N LEU A 340 7.92 -22.13 0.05
CA LEU A 340 7.33 -20.83 0.38
C LEU A 340 8.43 -19.79 0.63
N PRO A 341 8.26 -18.55 0.14
CA PRO A 341 9.27 -17.50 0.27
C PRO A 341 9.52 -17.14 1.74
N PRO A 342 10.73 -16.73 2.16
CA PRO A 342 11.04 -16.41 3.54
C PRO A 342 10.00 -15.48 4.19
N THR A 343 9.70 -15.71 5.48
CA THR A 343 8.70 -14.92 6.22
C THR A 343 9.08 -13.45 6.26
N LYS A 344 10.35 -13.17 6.56
CA LYS A 344 10.93 -11.83 6.39
C LYS A 344 11.08 -11.51 4.90
N LEU A 345 10.74 -10.29 4.51
CA LEU A 345 11.09 -9.76 3.19
C LEU A 345 12.57 -9.35 3.17
N ASP A 346 13.37 -9.85 2.24
CA ASP A 346 14.82 -9.50 2.21
C ASP A 346 15.09 -8.20 1.43
N ASP A 347 14.45 -8.03 0.27
CA ASP A 347 14.54 -6.80 -0.53
C ASP A 347 13.17 -6.41 -1.09
N CYS A 348 12.60 -5.34 -0.53
CA CYS A 348 11.34 -4.76 -0.96
C CYS A 348 11.37 -4.30 -2.42
N ILE A 349 12.49 -3.75 -2.90
CA ILE A 349 12.60 -3.26 -4.27
C ILE A 349 12.57 -4.43 -5.24
N GLU A 350 13.36 -5.47 -5.00
CA GLU A 350 13.38 -6.67 -5.85
C GLU A 350 11.99 -7.31 -5.92
N PHE A 351 11.33 -7.43 -4.77
CA PHE A 351 9.99 -7.99 -4.68
C PHE A 351 8.95 -7.16 -5.46
N LEU A 352 8.94 -5.83 -5.29
CA LEU A 352 7.96 -4.95 -5.94
C LEU A 352 8.23 -4.70 -7.42
N ARG A 353 9.48 -4.79 -7.89
CA ARG A 353 9.85 -4.45 -9.29
C ARG A 353 9.07 -5.27 -10.33
N HIS A 354 8.64 -6.47 -9.98
CA HIS A 354 7.91 -7.38 -10.87
C HIS A 354 6.39 -7.17 -10.86
N TRP A 355 5.87 -6.29 -10.01
CA TRP A 355 4.44 -6.05 -9.89
C TRP A 355 3.92 -5.28 -11.09
N ASN A 356 2.76 -5.69 -11.61
CA ASN A 356 2.12 -5.06 -12.77
C ASN A 356 1.92 -3.54 -12.59
N ALA A 357 1.71 -3.09 -11.33
CA ALA A 357 1.56 -1.68 -10.97
C ALA A 357 2.80 -0.82 -11.25
N PHE A 358 3.99 -1.41 -11.33
CA PHE A 358 5.26 -0.72 -11.57
C PHE A 358 5.94 -1.11 -12.88
N THR A 359 5.45 -2.13 -13.57
CA THR A 359 5.94 -2.47 -14.90
C THR A 359 5.42 -1.45 -15.93
N PRO A 360 6.28 -0.83 -16.74
CA PRO A 360 5.83 0.02 -17.83
C PRO A 360 4.92 -0.77 -18.76
N SER A 361 3.65 -0.39 -18.87
CA SER A 361 2.74 -1.02 -19.83
C SER A 361 3.38 -0.96 -21.22
N ARG A 362 3.65 -2.13 -21.82
CA ARG A 362 4.19 -2.24 -23.19
C ARG A 362 3.29 -1.57 -24.23
N THR A 363 2.03 -1.31 -23.88
CA THR A 363 1.11 -0.52 -24.69
C THR A 363 0.97 0.85 -24.04
N PRO A 364 1.30 1.96 -24.72
CA PRO A 364 0.95 3.27 -24.18
C PRO A 364 -0.55 3.26 -23.88
N PRO A 365 -1.00 3.75 -22.71
CA PRO A 365 -2.41 3.84 -22.41
C PRO A 365 -3.06 4.54 -23.61
N LYS A 366 -4.03 3.88 -24.26
CA LYS A 366 -4.86 4.53 -25.26
C LYS A 366 -5.42 5.74 -24.52
N ARG A 367 -4.86 6.93 -24.76
CA ARG A 367 -5.36 8.17 -24.19
C ARG A 367 -6.86 8.12 -24.44
N LEU A 368 -7.66 8.01 -23.38
CA LEU A 368 -9.05 8.37 -23.48
C LEU A 368 -9.00 9.83 -23.94
N ARG A 369 -9.15 10.05 -25.25
CA ARG A 369 -9.22 11.37 -25.84
C ARG A 369 -10.42 12.03 -25.17
N SER A 370 -10.17 12.82 -24.15
CA SER A 370 -11.08 13.87 -23.66
C SER A 370 -11.11 15.06 -24.63
N THR A 371 -11.05 14.78 -25.92
CA THR A 371 -11.26 15.75 -26.99
C THR A 371 -12.53 15.36 -27.71
N ILE A 372 -13.67 15.85 -27.20
CA ILE A 372 -14.68 16.38 -28.12
C ILE A 372 -14.00 17.60 -28.75
N SER A 373 -13.26 17.37 -29.83
CA SER A 373 -12.85 18.43 -30.72
C SER A 373 -14.07 18.80 -31.55
N SER A 374 -14.53 20.04 -31.43
CA SER A 374 -15.64 20.62 -32.18
C SER A 374 -15.34 20.80 -33.69
N LYS A 375 -14.36 20.08 -34.25
CA LYS A 375 -13.92 20.22 -35.64
C LYS A 375 -14.24 19.04 -36.56
N ASP A 376 -14.87 17.97 -36.06
CA ASP A 376 -15.35 16.85 -36.90
C ASP A 376 -16.87 16.90 -37.18
N ILE A 377 -17.47 18.09 -37.19
CA ILE A 377 -18.72 18.31 -37.92
C ILE A 377 -18.32 18.56 -39.37
N LYS A 378 -18.28 17.50 -40.18
CA LYS A 378 -18.23 17.64 -41.64
C LYS A 378 -19.49 18.38 -42.09
N PRO A 379 -19.38 19.51 -42.82
CA PRO A 379 -20.55 20.15 -43.40
C PRO A 379 -21.18 19.21 -44.42
N ALA A 380 -22.49 18.99 -44.28
CA ALA A 380 -23.27 18.15 -45.19
C ALA A 380 -23.09 18.65 -46.63
N ALA A 381 -22.67 17.75 -47.51
CA ALA A 381 -22.61 17.99 -48.94
C ALA A 381 -24.03 18.27 -49.46
N LYS A 382 -24.16 19.35 -50.24
CA LYS A 382 -25.37 19.74 -50.95
C LYS A 382 -25.70 18.66 -51.99
N HIS A 383 -26.76 17.89 -51.77
CA HIS A 383 -27.38 17.09 -52.83
C HIS A 383 -28.41 17.94 -53.59
N SER A 384 -28.21 18.02 -54.91
CA SER A 384 -29.13 18.55 -55.92
C SER A 384 -30.47 17.78 -55.93
N PRO A 385 -31.56 18.37 -56.44
CA PRO A 385 -32.91 17.91 -56.18
C PRO A 385 -33.30 16.72 -57.06
N SER A 386 -34.01 15.75 -56.47
CA SER A 386 -34.78 14.74 -57.21
C SER A 386 -36.28 14.98 -56.98
N PRO A 387 -37.17 14.74 -57.96
CA PRO A 387 -38.55 15.21 -57.93
C PRO A 387 -39.49 14.35 -57.06
N ALA A 388 -40.44 15.06 -56.48
CA ALA A 388 -41.61 14.71 -55.68
C ALA A 388 -42.15 13.25 -55.70
N VAL A 389 -42.30 12.70 -54.49
CA VAL A 389 -43.33 11.71 -54.11
C VAL A 389 -44.07 12.29 -52.88
N PRO A 390 -45.42 12.23 -52.81
CA PRO A 390 -46.20 12.87 -51.74
C PRO A 390 -46.02 12.16 -50.38
N PRO A 391 -46.29 12.86 -49.26
CA PRO A 391 -45.86 12.42 -47.93
C PRO A 391 -46.87 11.45 -47.28
N PRO A 392 -46.40 10.45 -46.51
CA PRO A 392 -47.14 9.92 -45.39
C PRO A 392 -46.78 10.64 -44.08
N LYS A 393 -47.82 10.88 -43.31
CA LYS A 393 -47.95 11.69 -42.09
C LYS A 393 -46.88 11.39 -41.02
N SER A 394 -46.30 12.44 -40.46
CA SER A 394 -45.42 12.38 -39.28
C SER A 394 -46.20 12.06 -38.01
N THR A 395 -45.78 11.02 -37.29
CA THR A 395 -46.04 10.90 -35.85
C THR A 395 -44.74 11.22 -35.10
N THR A 396 -44.68 12.41 -34.51
CA THR A 396 -43.63 12.80 -33.57
C THR A 396 -43.81 12.04 -32.26
N ALA A 397 -43.11 10.92 -32.09
CA ALA A 397 -42.93 10.31 -30.77
C ALA A 397 -41.82 11.08 -30.03
N ARG A 398 -42.19 11.86 -29.00
CA ARG A 398 -41.25 12.46 -28.05
C ARG A 398 -40.41 11.34 -27.44
N ARG A 399 -39.11 11.33 -27.72
CA ARG A 399 -38.16 10.38 -27.12
C ARG A 399 -37.99 10.79 -25.66
N ALA A 400 -38.56 10.02 -24.74
CA ALA A 400 -38.38 10.25 -23.31
C ALA A 400 -36.90 10.14 -22.94
N GLU A 401 -36.45 11.06 -22.09
CA GLU A 401 -35.10 11.13 -21.57
C GLU A 401 -34.78 9.85 -20.77
N LYS A 402 -33.69 9.16 -21.10
CA LYS A 402 -33.36 7.87 -20.49
C LYS A 402 -32.83 8.09 -19.08
N THR A 403 -33.48 7.47 -18.08
CA THR A 403 -33.02 7.50 -16.69
C THR A 403 -31.58 6.97 -16.56
N PRO A 404 -30.64 7.74 -15.96
CA PRO A 404 -29.26 7.31 -15.76
C PRO A 404 -29.15 6.02 -14.93
N ARG A 405 -28.14 5.18 -15.22
CA ARG A 405 -27.99 3.82 -14.66
C ARG A 405 -27.95 3.77 -13.13
N ASN A 406 -27.33 4.76 -12.49
CA ASN A 406 -27.17 4.82 -11.03
C ASN A 406 -28.17 5.77 -10.34
N ALA A 407 -29.07 6.46 -11.07
CA ALA A 407 -30.08 7.31 -10.45
C ALA A 407 -31.11 6.49 -9.66
N LYS A 408 -31.80 7.11 -8.69
CA LYS A 408 -32.92 6.46 -7.98
C LYS A 408 -33.96 5.97 -8.99
N CYS A 409 -34.44 4.74 -8.79
CA CYS A 409 -35.37 4.11 -9.72
C CYS A 409 -36.73 4.84 -9.70
N PRO A 410 -37.31 5.20 -10.87
CA PRO A 410 -38.56 5.94 -10.94
C PRO A 410 -39.79 5.15 -10.47
N CYS A 411 -39.67 3.85 -10.19
CA CYS A 411 -40.75 3.06 -9.59
C CYS A 411 -40.95 3.31 -8.08
N GLY A 412 -40.13 4.17 -7.46
CA GLY A 412 -40.24 4.50 -6.05
C GLY A 412 -39.59 3.50 -5.09
N SER A 413 -38.88 2.48 -5.59
CA SER A 413 -38.27 1.44 -4.74
C SER A 413 -37.07 1.91 -3.90
N GLY A 414 -36.60 3.14 -4.08
CA GLY A 414 -35.40 3.68 -3.41
C GLY A 414 -34.06 3.15 -3.93
N ARG A 415 -34.04 2.06 -4.72
CA ARG A 415 -32.82 1.43 -5.25
C ARG A 415 -32.27 2.16 -6.49
N LYS A 416 -30.96 2.01 -6.78
CA LYS A 416 -30.32 2.47 -8.04
C LYS A 416 -31.00 1.79 -9.25
N TYR A 417 -31.31 2.53 -10.33
CA TYR A 417 -32.11 2.05 -11.49
C TYR A 417 -31.60 0.73 -12.10
N LYS A 418 -30.26 0.54 -12.16
CA LYS A 418 -29.61 -0.69 -12.64
C LYS A 418 -29.93 -1.95 -11.86
N LEU A 419 -30.23 -1.81 -10.56
CA LEU A 419 -30.50 -2.92 -9.64
C LEU A 419 -32.00 -3.17 -9.46
N CYS A 420 -32.85 -2.45 -10.20
CA CYS A 420 -34.31 -2.54 -10.11
C CYS A 420 -34.90 -2.70 -11.51
N CYS A 421 -35.74 -1.76 -11.97
CA CYS A 421 -36.50 -1.88 -13.22
C CYS A 421 -35.65 -2.04 -14.50
N ARG A 422 -34.34 -1.81 -14.45
CA ARG A 422 -33.46 -2.09 -15.60
C ARG A 422 -33.10 -3.57 -15.74
N ARG A 423 -33.08 -4.34 -14.65
CA ARG A 423 -32.87 -5.81 -14.68
C ARG A 423 -34.13 -6.57 -15.09
N ASN A 424 -35.31 -6.04 -14.74
CA ASN A 424 -36.60 -6.69 -15.02
C ASN A 424 -37.22 -6.26 -16.37
N LYS A 425 -36.43 -5.79 -17.34
CA LYS A 425 -36.99 -5.65 -18.69
C LYS A 425 -37.10 -7.06 -19.27
N PRO A 426 -38.30 -7.56 -19.62
CA PRO A 426 -38.41 -8.79 -20.37
C PRO A 426 -37.62 -8.61 -21.67
N ASP A 427 -36.68 -9.52 -21.94
CA ASP A 427 -35.89 -9.51 -23.17
C ASP A 427 -36.86 -9.61 -24.35
N ALA A 428 -36.83 -8.62 -25.23
CA ALA A 428 -37.71 -8.55 -26.40
C ALA A 428 -37.33 -9.56 -27.50
N ASN A 429 -36.60 -10.64 -27.17
CA ASN A 429 -36.06 -11.64 -28.10
C ASN A 429 -36.13 -13.07 -27.51
N ALA A 430 -37.23 -13.44 -26.86
CA ALA A 430 -37.52 -14.84 -26.53
C ALA A 430 -38.84 -15.24 -27.21
N ASP A 431 -38.74 -15.58 -28.49
CA ASP A 431 -39.64 -16.50 -29.21
C ASP A 431 -39.04 -16.80 -30.59
N PHE A 432 -38.42 -17.99 -30.73
CA PHE A 432 -38.54 -18.89 -31.89
C PHE A 432 -37.79 -20.20 -31.58
N SER A 433 -38.51 -21.32 -31.73
CA SER A 433 -38.17 -22.74 -31.48
C SER A 433 -38.47 -23.29 -30.09
#